data_AF-U2TBR1-F1
#
_entry.id   AF-U2TBR1-F1
#
_cell.length_a   1.000
_cell.length_b   1.000
_cell.length_c   1.000
_cell.angle_alpha   90.00
_cell.angle_beta   90.00
_cell.angle_gamma   90.00
#
_symmetry.space_group_name_H-M   'P 1'
#
loop_
_entity.id
_entity.type
_entity.pdbx_description
1 polymer ?
#
loop_
_entity_poly.entity_id
_entity_poly.type
_entity_poly.pdbx_seq_one_letter_code
_entity_poly.pdbx_strand_id
1 'polypeptide(L)'
;MRQLNLQFAVEGVTDELPPMVSLSEYKENPPLLPEELIQGILRRGHKMIISGSSKAGKSFLLMELCVAIAEGTKWLGFPCRKGWVLYVNLEIDPASCINRFLKIYEALGLPMNHTDSIAIWNLRGHAVSLDQLVPKLVRRVRDQHFDAIVIDPIYKVITGDENNASDMGRFYNQFDKICTETGCSTIYCHHHSKGAQGAKKASTVRPAREFLPATRTRSWI
;
A
#
# COMPACT_ATOMS: atom_id res chain seq x y z
N MET A 1 -5.55 -32.39 31.17
CA MET A 1 -6.33 -31.45 30.33
C MET A 1 -6.02 -31.78 28.89
N ARG A 2 -7.06 -31.93 28.05
CA ARG A 2 -6.98 -32.49 26.69
C ARG A 2 -6.15 -31.60 25.76
N GLN A 3 -5.10 -32.16 25.15
CA GLN A 3 -4.52 -31.60 23.93
C GLN A 3 -5.62 -31.63 22.85
N LEU A 4 -6.07 -30.47 22.41
CA LEU A 4 -6.90 -30.35 21.21
C LEU A 4 -5.98 -30.59 20.01
N ASN A 5 -5.90 -31.85 19.55
CA ASN A 5 -5.42 -32.16 18.22
C ASN A 5 -6.41 -31.58 17.21
N LEU A 6 -6.17 -30.37 16.74
CA LEU A 6 -6.85 -29.79 15.58
C LEU A 6 -6.27 -30.43 14.31
N GLN A 7 -6.51 -31.73 14.11
CA GLN A 7 -6.42 -32.38 12.81
C GLN A 7 -7.85 -32.68 12.36
N PHE A 8 -8.52 -31.66 11.84
CA PHE A 8 -9.67 -31.88 10.95
C PHE A 8 -9.15 -31.83 9.52
N ALA A 9 -8.37 -32.83 9.14
CA ALA A 9 -8.17 -33.13 7.72
C ALA A 9 -9.37 -34.00 7.30
N VAL A 10 -10.35 -33.40 6.64
CA VAL A 10 -11.26 -34.17 5.80
C VAL A 10 -10.41 -34.65 4.63
N GLU A 11 -10.11 -35.94 4.57
CA GLU A 11 -9.31 -36.53 3.50
C GLU A 11 -9.90 -36.16 2.14
N GLY A 12 -9.11 -35.45 1.32
CA GLY A 12 -9.38 -35.30 -0.11
C GLY A 12 -9.89 -33.94 -0.60
N VAL A 13 -10.11 -32.94 0.27
CA VAL A 13 -10.40 -31.56 -0.16
C VAL A 13 -9.43 -30.60 0.51
N THR A 14 -8.36 -30.22 -0.21
CA THR A 14 -7.56 -29.06 0.18
C THR A 14 -8.34 -27.81 -0.22
N ASP A 15 -8.73 -26.99 0.74
CA ASP A 15 -9.51 -25.77 0.52
C ASP A 15 -8.67 -24.59 -0.03
N GLU A 16 -7.39 -24.84 -0.35
CA GLU A 16 -6.40 -23.85 -0.81
C GLU A 16 -6.13 -22.72 0.18
N LEU A 17 -6.56 -22.87 1.44
CA LEU A 17 -6.36 -21.87 2.49
C LEU A 17 -5.07 -22.15 3.30
N PRO A 18 -4.45 -21.10 3.88
CA PRO A 18 -3.36 -21.28 4.81
C PRO A 18 -3.79 -22.11 6.03
N PRO A 19 -2.87 -22.89 6.64
CA PRO A 19 -3.19 -23.66 7.83
C PRO A 19 -3.59 -22.76 8.99
N MET A 20 -4.49 -23.27 9.85
CA MET A 20 -4.76 -22.63 11.13
C MET A 20 -3.51 -22.62 12.02
N VAL A 21 -3.28 -21.52 12.72
CA VAL A 21 -2.16 -21.36 13.65
C VAL A 21 -2.66 -21.17 15.08
N SER A 22 -2.02 -21.78 16.08
CA SER A 22 -2.37 -21.54 17.47
C SER A 22 -1.65 -20.32 18.03
N LEU A 23 -2.38 -19.40 18.66
CA LEU A 23 -1.78 -18.22 19.30
C LEU A 23 -0.73 -18.59 20.36
N SER A 24 -0.85 -19.75 21.01
CA SER A 24 0.12 -20.23 22.00
C SER A 24 1.51 -20.45 21.42
N GLU A 25 1.62 -20.75 20.13
CA GLU A 25 2.91 -20.98 19.43
C GLU A 25 3.77 -19.70 19.39
N TYR A 26 3.14 -18.53 19.43
CA TYR A 26 3.80 -17.23 19.28
C TYR A 26 3.90 -16.42 20.57
N LYS A 27 3.44 -16.98 21.71
CA LYS A 27 3.38 -16.26 22.99
C LYS A 27 4.76 -15.77 23.44
N GLU A 28 5.77 -16.63 23.34
CA GLU A 28 7.13 -16.34 23.80
C GLU A 28 8.03 -15.81 22.67
N ASN A 29 7.64 -16.02 21.40
CA ASN A 29 8.37 -15.57 20.22
C ASN A 29 7.41 -15.03 19.15
N PRO A 30 6.90 -13.78 19.31
CA PRO A 30 6.00 -13.19 18.33
C PRO A 30 6.71 -12.94 17.00
N PRO A 31 6.01 -13.06 15.86
CA PRO A 31 6.61 -12.82 14.55
C PRO A 31 7.03 -11.35 14.41
N LEU A 32 8.10 -11.11 13.65
CA LEU A 32 8.53 -9.76 13.31
C LEU A 32 7.49 -9.10 12.40
N LEU A 33 7.20 -7.83 12.69
CA LEU A 33 6.40 -7.02 11.80
C LEU A 33 7.19 -6.71 10.52
N PRO A 34 6.54 -6.64 9.35
CA PRO A 34 7.20 -6.14 8.15
C PRO A 34 7.71 -4.71 8.37
N GLU A 35 8.84 -4.39 7.73
CA GLU A 35 9.42 -3.04 7.79
C GLU A 35 8.43 -1.97 7.32
N GLU A 36 8.54 -0.78 7.92
CA GLU A 36 7.74 0.38 7.51
C GLU A 36 8.37 1.01 6.25
N LEU A 37 7.61 1.05 5.16
CA LEU A 37 7.95 1.80 3.96
C LEU A 37 7.74 3.30 4.18
N ILE A 38 6.66 3.65 4.88
CA ILE A 38 6.35 5.01 5.35
C ILE A 38 6.08 4.89 6.84
N GLN A 39 6.90 5.54 7.67
CA GLN A 39 6.88 5.36 9.11
C GLN A 39 5.49 5.66 9.70
N GLY A 40 4.94 4.71 10.46
CA GLY A 40 3.62 4.80 11.08
C GLY A 40 2.41 4.79 10.13
N ILE A 41 2.62 4.68 8.81
CA ILE A 41 1.55 4.72 7.80
C ILE A 41 1.46 3.42 7.01
N LEU A 42 2.57 2.98 6.41
CA LEU A 42 2.57 1.90 5.43
C LEU A 42 3.75 0.96 5.68
N ARG A 43 3.45 -0.33 5.85
CA ARG A 43 4.44 -1.41 5.86
C ARG A 43 4.62 -2.02 4.47
N ARG A 44 5.81 -2.58 4.23
CA ARG A 44 6.13 -3.32 3.00
C ARG A 44 5.16 -4.49 2.83
N GLY A 45 4.70 -4.71 1.60
CA GLY A 45 3.74 -5.78 1.27
C GLY A 45 2.29 -5.49 1.70
N HIS A 46 1.94 -4.24 2.00
CA HIS A 46 0.56 -3.83 2.28
C HIS A 46 0.08 -2.75 1.30
N LYS A 47 -1.24 -2.58 1.21
CA LYS A 47 -1.87 -1.55 0.37
C LYS A 47 -2.17 -0.25 1.13
N MET A 48 -2.03 0.89 0.46
CA MET A 48 -2.42 2.21 0.93
C MET A 48 -3.35 2.89 -0.08
N ILE A 49 -4.40 3.53 0.44
CA ILE A 49 -5.37 4.29 -0.35
C ILE A 49 -5.32 5.74 0.11
N ILE A 50 -5.18 6.67 -0.84
CA ILE A 50 -5.34 8.10 -0.60
C ILE A 50 -6.66 8.56 -1.21
N SER A 51 -7.59 9.00 -0.37
CA SER A 51 -8.90 9.47 -0.82
C SER A 51 -8.95 10.99 -0.85
N GLY A 52 -9.50 11.55 -1.93
CA GLY A 52 -9.65 13.00 -2.06
C GLY A 52 -10.50 13.40 -3.25
N SER A 53 -11.03 14.63 -3.21
CA SER A 53 -11.90 15.16 -4.26
C SER A 53 -11.19 15.21 -5.62
N SER A 54 -11.98 15.31 -6.69
CA SER A 54 -11.42 15.51 -8.02
C SER A 54 -10.61 16.80 -8.09
N LYS A 55 -9.49 16.76 -8.83
CA LYS A 55 -8.53 17.87 -8.99
C LYS A 55 -7.85 18.37 -7.70
N ALA A 56 -7.89 17.60 -6.61
CA ALA A 56 -7.22 17.93 -5.34
C ALA A 56 -5.68 17.74 -5.33
N GLY A 57 -5.03 17.59 -6.49
CA GLY A 57 -3.57 17.39 -6.55
C GLY A 57 -3.08 15.98 -6.20
N LYS A 58 -3.96 14.98 -6.14
CA LYS A 58 -3.63 13.58 -5.79
C LYS A 58 -2.46 12.98 -6.58
N SER A 59 -2.40 13.20 -7.89
CA SER A 59 -1.29 12.72 -8.72
C SER A 59 0.05 13.35 -8.33
N PHE A 60 0.07 14.65 -8.02
CA PHE A 60 1.28 15.30 -7.52
C PHE A 60 1.69 14.74 -6.16
N LEU A 61 0.72 14.52 -5.27
CA LEU A 61 0.95 13.93 -3.96
C LEU A 61 1.54 12.51 -4.05
N LEU A 62 1.06 11.69 -5.00
CA LEU A 62 1.60 10.36 -5.28
C LEU A 62 2.99 10.40 -5.93
N MET A 63 3.23 11.32 -6.87
CA MET A 63 4.54 11.49 -7.48
C MET A 63 5.57 11.98 -6.44
N GLU A 64 5.18 12.90 -5.57
CA GLU A 64 6.00 13.34 -4.43
C GLU A 64 6.34 12.19 -3.48
N LEU A 65 5.38 11.30 -3.22
CA LEU A 65 5.64 10.08 -2.44
C LEU A 65 6.64 9.15 -3.13
N CYS A 66 6.56 8.99 -4.45
CA CYS A 66 7.55 8.20 -5.20
C CYS A 66 8.95 8.80 -5.05
N VAL A 67 9.08 10.13 -5.15
CA VAL A 67 10.35 10.85 -4.93
C VAL A 67 10.85 10.65 -3.50
N ALA A 68 9.96 10.76 -2.50
CA ALA A 68 10.34 10.59 -1.10
C ALA A 68 10.83 9.16 -0.78
N ILE A 69 10.19 8.13 -1.35
CA ILE A 69 10.65 6.75 -1.23
C ILE A 69 11.97 6.54 -1.98
N ALA A 70 12.13 7.07 -3.20
CA ALA A 70 13.37 6.90 -3.98
C ALA A 70 14.59 7.54 -3.29
N GLU A 71 14.41 8.74 -2.73
CA GLU A 71 15.47 9.48 -2.06
C GLU A 71 15.61 9.12 -0.57
N GLY A 72 14.64 8.41 0.02
CA GLY A 72 14.60 8.12 1.46
C GLY A 72 14.38 9.37 2.32
N THR A 73 13.59 10.32 1.83
CA THR A 73 13.28 11.59 2.51
C THR A 73 11.93 11.50 3.23
N LYS A 74 11.40 12.65 3.68
CA LYS A 74 10.09 12.71 4.34
C LYS A 74 9.01 13.02 3.31
N TRP A 75 7.88 12.34 3.41
CA TRP A 75 6.64 12.67 2.72
C TRP A 75 5.59 13.14 3.72
N LEU A 76 5.08 14.37 3.56
CA LEU A 76 4.16 15.01 4.52
C LEU A 76 4.65 14.97 5.99
N GLY A 77 5.97 15.03 6.18
CA GLY A 77 6.62 14.94 7.49
C GLY A 77 6.89 13.52 8.00
N PHE A 78 6.37 12.48 7.33
CA PHE A 78 6.60 11.08 7.68
C PHE A 78 7.87 10.56 6.98
N PRO A 79 8.85 10.00 7.71
CA PRO A 79 10.02 9.39 7.11
C PRO A 79 9.67 8.21 6.19
N CYS A 80 10.22 8.22 4.98
CA CYS A 80 10.13 7.12 4.04
C CYS A 80 11.42 6.30 4.07
N ARG A 81 11.29 4.97 4.05
CA ARG A 81 12.41 4.09 3.77
C ARG A 81 12.82 4.29 2.32
N LYS A 82 14.13 4.39 2.08
CA LYS A 82 14.67 4.42 0.71
C LYS A 82 14.32 3.13 -0.04
N GLY A 83 13.82 3.22 -1.27
CA GLY A 83 13.41 2.03 -2.03
C GLY A 83 13.09 2.30 -3.50
N TRP A 84 12.82 1.23 -4.22
CA TRP A 84 12.50 1.27 -5.65
C TRP A 84 10.99 1.38 -5.86
N VAL A 85 10.55 2.26 -6.75
CA VAL A 85 9.13 2.55 -6.97
C VAL A 85 8.77 2.43 -8.45
N LEU A 86 7.69 1.70 -8.73
CA LEU A 86 7.05 1.68 -10.04
C LEU A 86 5.84 2.62 -10.03
N TYR A 87 5.86 3.67 -10.85
CA TYR A 87 4.71 4.55 -11.09
C TYR A 87 4.00 4.17 -12.40
N VAL A 88 2.78 3.66 -12.30
CA VAL A 88 1.93 3.28 -13.43
C VAL A 88 1.06 4.49 -13.82
N ASN A 89 1.44 5.15 -14.90
CA ASN A 89 0.76 6.34 -15.43
C ASN A 89 -0.34 5.95 -16.43
N LEU A 90 -1.59 6.22 -16.09
CA LEU A 90 -2.76 5.83 -16.91
C LEU A 90 -3.45 7.01 -17.62
N GLU A 91 -3.10 8.26 -17.31
CA GLU A 91 -3.91 9.43 -17.70
C GLU A 91 -3.18 10.44 -18.59
N ILE A 92 -1.95 10.82 -18.24
CA ILE A 92 -1.23 11.91 -18.92
C ILE A 92 -0.21 11.37 -19.91
N ASP A 93 0.19 12.19 -20.89
CA ASP A 93 1.24 11.77 -21.82
C ASP A 93 2.60 11.60 -21.09
N PRO A 94 3.51 10.78 -21.65
CA PRO A 94 4.81 10.51 -21.04
C PRO A 94 5.65 11.77 -20.74
N ALA A 95 5.67 12.75 -21.65
CA ALA A 95 6.46 13.96 -21.49
C ALA A 95 5.93 14.81 -20.33
N SER A 96 4.61 14.96 -20.21
CA SER A 96 3.97 15.63 -19.07
C SER A 96 4.27 14.91 -17.75
N CYS A 97 4.28 13.58 -17.73
CA CYS A 97 4.59 12.79 -16.53
C CYS A 97 6.03 13.04 -16.06
N ILE A 98 7.00 12.91 -16.97
CA ILE A 98 8.41 13.14 -16.68
C ILE A 98 8.64 14.57 -16.19
N ASN A 99 8.09 15.57 -16.89
CA ASN A 99 8.24 16.98 -16.49
C ASN A 99 7.65 17.27 -15.10
N ARG A 100 6.59 16.56 -14.68
CA ARG A 100 6.05 16.71 -13.31
C ARG A 100 7.01 16.16 -12.26
N PHE A 101 7.62 15.00 -12.48
CA PHE A 101 8.65 14.48 -11.58
C PHE A 101 9.82 15.45 -11.43
N LEU A 102 10.34 15.98 -12.55
CA LEU A 102 11.42 16.96 -12.52
C LEU A 102 11.05 18.24 -11.76
N LYS A 103 9.84 18.76 -11.97
CA LYS A 103 9.32 19.92 -11.23
C LYS A 103 9.14 19.65 -9.74
N ILE A 104 8.81 18.43 -9.35
CA ILE A 104 8.70 18.04 -7.93
C ILE A 104 10.10 18.05 -7.30
N TYR A 105 11.11 17.48 -7.96
CA TYR A 105 12.49 17.56 -7.49
C TYR A 105 12.96 19.02 -7.30
N GLU A 106 12.70 19.86 -8.31
CA GLU A 106 13.01 21.29 -8.25
C GLU A 106 12.30 21.98 -7.08
N ALA A 107 10.99 21.79 -6.93
CA ALA A 107 10.20 22.41 -5.89
C ALA A 107 10.58 21.97 -4.47
N LEU A 108 11.02 20.72 -4.30
CA LEU A 108 11.51 20.19 -3.03
C LEU A 108 12.97 20.58 -2.73
N GLY A 109 13.69 21.15 -3.71
CA GLY A 109 15.13 21.44 -3.59
C GLY A 109 15.98 20.19 -3.37
N LEU A 110 15.51 19.02 -3.84
CA LEU A 110 16.21 17.76 -3.66
C LEU A 110 17.20 17.49 -4.80
N PRO A 111 18.39 16.96 -4.50
CA PRO A 111 19.27 16.43 -5.54
C PRO A 111 18.64 15.19 -6.18
N MET A 112 18.85 15.01 -7.48
CA MET A 112 18.34 13.86 -8.24
C MET A 112 19.25 12.63 -8.13
N ASN A 113 19.65 12.26 -6.91
CA ASN A 113 20.65 11.22 -6.66
C ASN A 113 20.14 9.80 -6.92
N HIS A 114 18.83 9.57 -6.79
CA HIS A 114 18.20 8.25 -6.88
C HIS A 114 16.99 8.22 -7.82
N THR A 115 17.03 9.03 -8.88
CA THR A 115 15.99 9.04 -9.93
C THR A 115 15.89 7.72 -10.68
N ASP A 116 16.96 6.93 -10.72
CA ASP A 116 17.00 5.56 -11.25
C ASP A 116 16.11 4.59 -10.46
N SER A 117 15.83 4.89 -9.20
CA SER A 117 14.93 4.11 -8.33
C SER A 117 13.45 4.37 -8.62
N ILE A 118 13.12 5.25 -9.58
CA ILE A 118 11.74 5.51 -10.04
C ILE A 118 11.57 4.99 -11.47
N ALA A 119 10.84 3.89 -11.63
CA ALA A 119 10.43 3.41 -12.94
C ALA A 119 9.04 3.95 -13.29
N ILE A 120 8.84 4.44 -14.52
CA ILE A 120 7.54 4.92 -15.01
C ILE A 120 7.01 3.97 -16.08
N TRP A 121 5.82 3.40 -15.87
CA TRP A 121 5.13 2.60 -16.88
C TRP A 121 3.95 3.38 -17.46
N ASN A 122 4.12 3.89 -18.68
CA ASN A 122 3.10 4.67 -19.38
C ASN A 122 2.08 3.76 -20.06
N LEU A 123 0.84 3.79 -19.58
CA LEU A 123 -0.29 3.00 -20.06
C LEU A 123 -1.47 3.86 -20.54
N ARG A 124 -1.30 5.18 -20.69
CA ARG A 124 -2.31 6.05 -21.30
C ARG A 124 -2.69 5.52 -22.68
N GLY A 125 -3.99 5.29 -22.91
CA GLY A 125 -4.51 4.71 -24.15
C GLY A 125 -4.41 3.19 -24.24
N HIS A 126 -3.81 2.54 -23.24
CA HIS A 126 -3.67 1.08 -23.12
C HIS A 126 -4.26 0.53 -21.81
N ALA A 127 -5.07 1.35 -21.13
CA ALA A 127 -5.72 0.96 -19.88
C ALA A 127 -6.66 -0.23 -20.12
N VAL A 128 -6.47 -1.25 -19.30
CA VAL A 128 -7.36 -2.41 -19.20
C VAL A 128 -7.89 -2.46 -17.78
N SER A 129 -8.90 -3.29 -17.54
CA SER A 129 -9.37 -3.52 -16.18
C SER A 129 -8.28 -4.00 -15.24
N LEU A 130 -8.41 -3.71 -13.94
CA LEU A 130 -7.37 -4.04 -12.97
C LEU A 130 -7.11 -5.56 -12.89
N ASP A 131 -8.14 -6.40 -13.00
CA ASP A 131 -8.02 -7.86 -13.03
C ASP A 131 -7.22 -8.37 -14.26
N GLN A 132 -7.27 -7.66 -15.38
CA GLN A 132 -6.46 -7.94 -16.57
C GLN A 132 -5.06 -7.35 -16.48
N LEU A 133 -4.89 -6.25 -15.75
CA LEU A 133 -3.61 -5.58 -15.56
C LEU A 133 -2.72 -6.33 -14.57
N VAL A 134 -3.26 -6.82 -13.45
CA VAL A 134 -2.49 -7.45 -12.37
C VAL A 134 -1.61 -8.60 -12.85
N PRO A 135 -2.08 -9.59 -13.64
CA PRO A 135 -1.22 -10.67 -14.12
C PRO A 135 -0.03 -10.17 -14.97
N LYS A 136 -0.25 -9.14 -15.79
CA LYS A 136 0.79 -8.52 -16.62
C LYS A 136 1.79 -7.77 -15.74
N LEU A 137 1.28 -7.05 -14.75
CA LEU A 137 2.06 -6.30 -13.78
C LEU A 137 2.96 -7.24 -12.98
N VAL A 138 2.40 -8.28 -12.35
CA VAL A 138 3.14 -9.27 -11.55
C VAL A 138 4.25 -9.89 -12.40
N ARG A 139 3.93 -10.34 -13.62
CA ARG A 139 4.93 -10.90 -14.53
C ARG A 139 6.05 -9.90 -14.84
N ARG A 140 5.72 -8.62 -15.02
CA ARG A 140 6.71 -7.59 -15.34
C ARG A 140 7.62 -7.28 -14.15
N VAL A 141 7.10 -7.29 -12.93
CA VAL A 141 7.86 -6.91 -11.73
C VAL A 141 8.53 -8.08 -11.02
N ARG A 142 8.15 -9.34 -11.30
CA ARG A 142 8.68 -10.53 -10.58
C ARG A 142 10.21 -10.60 -10.53
N ASP A 143 10.87 -10.24 -11.62
CA ASP A 143 12.33 -10.28 -11.74
C ASP A 143 12.99 -8.91 -11.51
N GLN A 144 12.22 -7.93 -11.03
CA GLN A 144 12.67 -6.58 -10.70
C GLN A 144 12.46 -6.31 -9.22
N HIS A 145 13.42 -5.64 -8.58
CA HIS A 145 13.26 -5.27 -7.17
C HIS A 145 12.52 -3.93 -7.08
N PHE A 146 11.22 -3.99 -6.78
CA PHE A 146 10.42 -2.84 -6.37
C PHE A 146 9.97 -3.00 -4.91
N ASP A 147 9.92 -1.88 -4.18
CA ASP A 147 9.34 -1.80 -2.84
C ASP A 147 7.90 -1.29 -2.88
N ALA A 148 7.57 -0.48 -3.88
CA ALA A 148 6.23 0.09 -4.05
C ALA A 148 5.77 0.13 -5.50
N ILE A 149 4.47 -0.05 -5.69
CA ILE A 149 3.78 0.08 -6.98
C ILE A 149 2.66 1.10 -6.81
N VAL A 150 2.79 2.23 -7.50
CA VAL A 150 1.81 3.32 -7.48
C VAL A 150 0.97 3.26 -8.75
N ILE A 151 -0.35 3.16 -8.62
CA ILE A 151 -1.28 3.12 -9.75
C ILE A 151 -2.10 4.41 -9.78
N ASP A 152 -1.95 5.22 -10.83
CA ASP A 152 -2.58 6.53 -10.92
C ASP A 152 -3.06 6.90 -12.33
N PRO A 153 -4.32 7.35 -12.48
CA PRO A 153 -5.43 7.25 -11.53
C PRO A 153 -6.16 5.91 -11.64
N ILE A 154 -6.75 5.44 -10.53
CA ILE A 154 -7.45 4.14 -10.54
C ILE A 154 -8.71 4.11 -11.39
N TYR A 155 -9.38 5.25 -11.62
CA TYR A 155 -10.67 5.26 -12.33
C TYR A 155 -10.54 4.74 -13.77
N LYS A 156 -9.31 4.69 -14.31
CA LYS A 156 -8.98 4.09 -15.62
C LYS A 156 -8.97 2.56 -15.61
N VAL A 157 -8.89 1.94 -14.44
CA VAL A 157 -8.78 0.49 -14.25
C VAL A 157 -9.88 -0.08 -13.35
N ILE A 158 -10.77 0.76 -12.81
CA ILE A 158 -11.95 0.32 -12.07
C ILE A 158 -12.82 -0.57 -12.96
N THR A 159 -13.31 -1.65 -12.37
CA THR A 159 -14.29 -2.57 -12.96
C THR A 159 -15.49 -2.71 -12.06
N GLY A 160 -16.65 -2.88 -12.68
CA GLY A 160 -17.91 -3.06 -11.97
C GLY A 160 -18.51 -1.73 -11.51
N ASP A 161 -19.60 -1.83 -10.76
CA ASP A 161 -20.29 -0.66 -10.21
C ASP A 161 -19.62 -0.22 -8.91
N GLU A 162 -19.13 1.03 -8.86
CA GLU A 162 -18.53 1.60 -7.65
C GLU A 162 -19.48 1.64 -6.44
N ASN A 163 -20.80 1.57 -6.68
CA ASN A 163 -21.82 1.49 -5.64
C ASN A 163 -22.12 0.05 -5.19
N ASN A 164 -21.61 -0.96 -5.91
CA ASN A 164 -21.78 -2.36 -5.58
C ASN A 164 -20.62 -2.85 -4.70
N ALA A 165 -20.95 -3.22 -3.46
CA ALA A 165 -19.95 -3.67 -2.49
C ALA A 165 -19.19 -4.94 -2.93
N SER A 166 -19.84 -5.85 -3.67
CA SER A 166 -19.19 -7.06 -4.19
C SER A 166 -18.18 -6.72 -5.28
N ASP A 167 -18.53 -5.82 -6.20
CA ASP A 167 -17.63 -5.40 -7.28
C ASP A 167 -16.42 -4.66 -6.72
N MET A 168 -16.64 -3.75 -5.77
CA MET A 168 -15.55 -3.06 -5.08
C MET A 168 -14.70 -4.01 -4.23
N GLY A 169 -15.28 -5.04 -3.62
CA GLY A 169 -14.54 -6.10 -2.95
C GLY A 169 -13.58 -6.82 -3.90
N ARG A 170 -14.07 -7.24 -5.08
CA ARG A 170 -13.23 -7.88 -6.11
C ARG A 170 -12.13 -6.95 -6.63
N PHE A 171 -12.46 -5.67 -6.80
CA PHE A 171 -11.49 -4.65 -7.20
C PHE A 171 -10.39 -4.46 -6.15
N TYR A 172 -10.76 -4.37 -4.85
CA TYR A 172 -9.79 -4.20 -3.77
C TYR A 172 -8.90 -5.43 -3.55
N ASN A 173 -9.42 -6.64 -3.81
CA ASN A 173 -8.66 -7.89 -3.72
C ASN A 173 -7.53 -7.96 -4.77
N GLN A 174 -7.64 -7.24 -5.89
CA GLN A 174 -6.56 -7.17 -6.87
C GLN A 174 -5.29 -6.51 -6.31
N PHE A 175 -5.45 -5.50 -5.43
CA PHE A 175 -4.31 -4.87 -4.77
C PHE A 175 -3.65 -5.80 -3.74
N ASP A 176 -4.46 -6.57 -3.00
CA ASP A 176 -3.94 -7.60 -2.10
C ASP A 176 -3.17 -8.66 -2.87
N LYS A 177 -3.69 -9.08 -4.03
CA LYS A 177 -3.00 -10.01 -4.92
C LYS A 177 -1.65 -9.49 -5.39
N ILE A 178 -1.55 -8.22 -5.78
CA ILE A 178 -0.24 -7.62 -6.09
C ILE A 178 0.68 -7.70 -4.87
N CYS A 179 0.21 -7.31 -3.69
CA CYS A 179 1.02 -7.34 -2.46
C CYS A 179 1.53 -8.75 -2.15
N THR A 180 0.65 -9.75 -2.19
CA THR A 180 0.98 -11.15 -1.89
C THR A 180 1.91 -11.77 -2.94
N GLU A 181 1.72 -11.48 -4.23
CA GLU A 181 2.51 -12.10 -5.30
C GLU A 181 3.85 -11.42 -5.56
N THR A 182 4.02 -10.16 -5.15
CA THR A 182 5.23 -9.37 -5.45
C THR A 182 6.01 -8.94 -4.21
N GLY A 183 5.39 -8.98 -3.02
CA GLY A 183 5.94 -8.37 -1.81
C GLY A 183 5.98 -6.84 -1.82
N CYS A 184 5.61 -6.20 -2.92
CA CYS A 184 5.56 -4.75 -3.04
C CYS A 184 4.36 -4.17 -2.28
N SER A 185 4.50 -2.97 -1.74
CA SER A 185 3.34 -2.21 -1.28
C SER A 185 2.60 -1.58 -2.46
N THR A 186 1.28 -1.74 -2.53
CA THR A 186 0.49 -1.04 -3.57
C THR A 186 -0.09 0.26 -3.06
N ILE A 187 0.01 1.33 -3.83
CA ILE A 187 -0.44 2.65 -3.42
C ILE A 187 -1.29 3.25 -4.55
N TYR A 188 -2.42 3.84 -4.21
CA TYR A 188 -3.27 4.46 -5.20
C TYR A 188 -4.18 5.54 -4.63
N CYS A 189 -4.74 6.36 -5.52
CA CYS A 189 -5.67 7.41 -5.18
C CYS A 189 -7.10 7.08 -5.63
N HIS A 190 -8.09 7.21 -4.75
CA HIS A 190 -9.51 7.01 -5.08
C HIS A 190 -10.28 8.34 -5.00
N HIS A 191 -11.13 8.60 -5.99
CA HIS A 191 -12.07 9.71 -5.96
C HIS A 191 -13.37 9.24 -5.33
N HIS A 192 -13.74 9.75 -4.16
CA HIS A 192 -15.13 9.59 -3.72
C HIS A 192 -15.98 10.74 -4.28
N SER A 193 -16.88 10.45 -5.20
CA SER A 193 -17.94 11.38 -5.58
C SER A 193 -18.96 11.49 -4.44
N LYS A 194 -19.05 12.68 -3.85
CA LYS A 194 -20.14 13.18 -2.99
C LYS A 194 -20.77 12.14 -2.04
N GLY A 195 -20.12 11.92 -0.91
CA GLY A 195 -20.76 11.47 0.33
C GLY A 195 -19.99 12.09 1.49
N ALA A 196 -20.66 12.86 2.33
CA ALA A 196 -20.10 13.49 3.52
C ALA A 196 -19.72 12.45 4.60
N GLN A 197 -19.04 11.35 4.25
CA GLN A 197 -18.48 10.41 5.22
C GLN A 197 -17.20 10.94 5.87
N GLY A 198 -16.49 11.87 5.22
CA GLY A 198 -15.34 12.57 5.81
C GLY A 198 -15.70 13.52 6.96
N ALA A 199 -16.98 13.76 7.22
CA ALA A 199 -17.47 14.59 8.32
C ALA A 199 -17.84 13.79 9.59
N LYS A 200 -17.72 12.45 9.57
CA LYS A 200 -17.77 11.69 10.82
C LYS A 200 -16.50 12.02 11.59
N LYS A 201 -16.64 12.71 12.72
CA LYS A 201 -15.54 12.96 13.67
C LYS A 201 -14.75 11.67 13.79
N ALA A 202 -13.45 11.73 13.50
CA ALA A 202 -12.53 10.66 13.85
C ALA A 202 -12.73 10.40 15.34
N SER A 203 -13.39 9.30 15.70
CA SER A 203 -13.28 8.77 17.05
C SER A 203 -11.80 8.52 17.22
N THR A 204 -11.16 9.23 18.14
CA THR A 204 -9.77 9.03 18.53
C THR A 204 -9.55 7.53 18.75
N VAL A 205 -9.00 6.84 17.75
CA VAL A 205 -8.44 5.53 17.94
C VAL A 205 -7.17 5.80 18.72
N ARG A 206 -7.23 5.54 20.03
CA ARG A 206 -6.03 5.57 20.86
C ARG A 206 -5.02 4.64 20.20
N PRO A 207 -3.77 5.08 19.98
CA PRO A 207 -2.73 4.16 19.55
C PRO A 207 -2.68 3.00 20.54
N ALA A 208 -2.52 1.77 20.05
CA ALA A 208 -2.38 0.57 20.87
C ALA A 208 -1.02 0.52 21.60
N ARG A 209 -0.62 1.63 22.23
CA ARG A 209 0.55 1.78 23.08
C ARG A 209 0.10 2.33 24.43
N GLU A 210 -0.64 1.52 25.19
CA GLU A 210 -0.78 1.68 26.64
C GLU A 210 -1.40 0.41 27.25
N PHE A 211 -0.66 -0.69 27.18
CA PHE A 211 -0.86 -1.84 28.07
C PHE A 211 0.50 -2.30 28.57
N LEU A 212 1.19 -1.42 29.31
CA LEU A 212 2.22 -1.87 30.24
C LEU A 212 1.53 -2.12 31.60
N PRO A 213 1.72 -3.29 32.22
CA PRO A 213 1.16 -3.55 33.54
C PRO A 213 1.81 -2.60 34.56
N ALA A 214 0.97 -1.88 35.30
CA ALA A 214 1.39 -1.13 36.47
C ALA A 214 1.83 -2.09 37.58
N THR A 215 3.09 -2.55 37.55
CA THR A 215 3.72 -3.19 38.71
C THR A 215 4.59 -2.18 39.44
N ARG A 216 4.10 -1.79 40.61
CA ARG A 216 4.73 -0.99 41.67
C ARG A 216 6.18 -1.40 41.98
N THR A 217 7.05 -0.41 42.15
CA THR A 217 8.04 -0.28 43.25
C THR A 217 8.35 1.21 43.42
N ARG A 218 7.73 1.92 44.37
CA ARG A 218 8.20 2.22 45.74
C ARG A 218 9.43 3.15 45.83
N SER A 219 9.13 4.37 46.30
CA SER A 219 9.87 5.26 47.22
C SER A 219 11.34 5.61 46.92
N TRP A 220 11.53 6.87 46.53
CA TRP A 220 12.76 7.64 46.77
C TRP A 220 12.67 8.30 48.16
N ILE A 221 13.66 8.01 49.01
CA ILE A 221 14.40 9.08 49.68
C ILE A 221 15.62 9.30 48.81
#